data_AF-A0A7C4WVR7-F1
#
_entry.id   AF-A0A7C4WVR7-F1
#
_cell.length_a   1.000
_cell.length_b   1.000
_cell.length_c   1.000
_cell.angle_alpha   90.00
_cell.angle_beta   90.00
_cell.angle_gamma   90.00
#
_symmetry.space_group_name_H-M   'P 1'
#
loop_
_entity.id
_entity.type
_entity.pdbx_description
1 polymer ?
#
loop_
_entity_poly.entity_id
_entity_poly.type
_entity_poly.pdbx_seq_one_letter_code
_entity_poly.pdbx_strand_id
1 'polypeptide(L)'
;MNAVTPFRRTARSLPAALALSLALGAAGCRCARFEPSELDLDDFSRSFSEAFCQQLFRCCQPNEIADIGGSRFADEKSCLRHHEGLTRQYLVQPIQRAIAEGRARYRPDRAAACLALARKDGCGGWTDMNAIFESCPDIFEGARAAGEACHSALDCPAEHACLKNGEQKLCVALLASDAPCRPDQGPGCRTDAFCDEESQKCLPRKAAGSPCRGYGECQRGLVCERQSCRPERRRCLHDR
;
A
#
# COMPACT_ATOMS: atom_id res chain seq x y z
N MET A 1 -31.24 -51.61 8.82
CA MET A 1 -31.03 -52.94 9.43
C MET A 1 -31.29 -53.99 8.37
N ASN A 2 -30.24 -54.61 7.83
CA ASN A 2 -30.24 -55.96 7.25
C ASN A 2 -28.77 -56.34 7.05
N ALA A 3 -28.44 -57.55 7.45
CA ALA A 3 -27.11 -58.02 7.79
C ALA A 3 -26.60 -59.05 6.76
N VAL A 4 -25.28 -59.02 6.50
CA VAL A 4 -24.32 -60.17 6.47
C VAL A 4 -24.52 -61.23 5.36
N THR A 5 -23.56 -61.77 4.60
CA THR A 5 -22.08 -61.70 4.29
C THR A 5 -21.87 -62.66 3.07
N PRO A 6 -20.69 -63.27 2.77
CA PRO A 6 -19.44 -62.73 2.21
C PRO A 6 -19.02 -63.46 0.92
N PHE A 7 -18.04 -62.91 0.18
CA PHE A 7 -17.19 -63.72 -0.70
C PHE A 7 -15.71 -63.46 -0.40
N ARG A 8 -15.01 -64.54 -0.07
CA ARG A 8 -13.58 -64.64 0.23
C ARG A 8 -12.81 -65.07 -1.03
N ARG A 9 -11.48 -64.88 -0.95
CA ARG A 9 -10.35 -65.43 -1.74
C ARG A 9 -9.92 -64.52 -2.89
N THR A 10 -8.64 -64.19 -3.08
CA THR A 10 -7.41 -64.90 -2.70
C THR A 10 -6.22 -63.95 -2.75
N ALA A 11 -5.30 -64.13 -1.81
CA ALA A 11 -3.94 -63.59 -1.87
C ALA A 11 -3.19 -64.15 -3.08
N ARG A 12 -2.44 -63.29 -3.78
CA ARG A 12 -1.23 -63.68 -4.50
C ARG A 12 -0.15 -62.64 -4.26
N SER A 13 0.93 -63.14 -3.70
CA SER A 13 2.21 -62.52 -3.42
C SER A 13 3.12 -62.55 -4.64
N LEU A 14 4.15 -61.68 -4.56
CA LEU A 14 5.44 -61.64 -5.29
C LEU A 14 5.48 -60.96 -6.67
N PRO A 15 6.64 -60.40 -7.11
CA PRO A 15 7.90 -60.20 -6.40
C PRO A 15 8.43 -58.75 -6.40
N ALA A 16 9.36 -58.52 -5.48
CA ALA A 16 10.29 -57.40 -5.50
C ALA A 16 11.14 -57.43 -6.79
N ALA A 17 11.18 -56.30 -7.50
CA ALA A 17 12.20 -56.02 -8.49
C ALA A 17 12.86 -54.69 -8.10
N LEU A 18 14.15 -54.78 -7.76
CA LEU A 18 15.04 -53.65 -7.60
C LEU A 18 15.00 -52.78 -8.86
N ALA A 19 14.64 -51.50 -8.70
CA ALA A 19 15.02 -50.46 -9.63
C ALA A 19 15.93 -49.48 -8.88
N LEU A 20 17.23 -49.76 -9.01
CA LEU A 20 18.33 -48.90 -8.61
C LEU A 20 18.34 -47.71 -9.59
N SER A 21 17.62 -46.64 -9.27
CA SER A 21 17.60 -45.42 -10.11
C SER A 21 18.49 -44.36 -9.49
N LEU A 22 19.51 -44.01 -10.28
CA LEU A 22 20.56 -43.05 -10.03
C LEU A 22 20.07 -41.74 -9.41
N ALA A 23 20.65 -41.38 -8.27
CA ALA A 23 20.66 -40.02 -7.77
C ALA A 23 21.55 -39.15 -8.67
N LEU A 24 20.95 -38.55 -9.72
CA LEU A 24 21.53 -37.38 -10.36
C LEU A 24 21.27 -36.18 -9.44
N GLY A 25 22.32 -35.73 -8.77
CA GLY A 25 22.35 -34.46 -8.05
C GLY A 25 22.19 -33.30 -9.03
N ALA A 26 20.94 -32.93 -9.29
CA ALA A 26 20.63 -31.59 -9.76
C ALA A 26 20.94 -30.63 -8.61
N ALA A 27 22.13 -30.04 -8.63
CA ALA A 27 22.36 -28.73 -8.03
C ALA A 27 21.54 -27.71 -8.83
N GLY A 28 20.21 -27.82 -8.70
CA GLY A 28 19.29 -26.82 -9.20
C GLY A 28 19.60 -25.54 -8.44
N CYS A 29 19.97 -24.49 -9.17
CA CYS A 29 19.77 -23.12 -8.73
C CYS A 29 18.40 -23.06 -8.04
N ARG A 30 18.38 -22.95 -6.71
CA ARG A 30 17.21 -22.46 -6.00
C ARG A 30 17.07 -21.00 -6.45
N CYS A 31 16.43 -20.80 -7.60
CA CYS A 31 15.61 -19.62 -7.78
C CYS A 31 14.56 -19.76 -6.68
N ALA A 32 14.81 -19.15 -5.52
CA ALA A 32 13.81 -19.00 -4.50
C ALA A 32 12.60 -18.42 -5.21
N ARG A 33 11.55 -19.23 -5.39
CA ARG A 33 10.22 -18.70 -5.66
C ARG A 33 9.93 -17.86 -4.44
N PHE A 34 10.08 -16.55 -4.58
CA PHE A 34 9.68 -15.58 -3.59
C PHE A 34 8.17 -15.80 -3.41
N GLU A 35 7.77 -16.57 -2.40
CA GLU A 35 6.36 -16.67 -2.06
C GLU A 35 5.95 -15.27 -1.58
N PRO A 36 4.92 -14.64 -2.16
CA PRO A 36 4.48 -13.29 -1.78
C PRO A 36 4.13 -13.13 -0.29
N SER A 37 4.06 -14.23 0.47
CA SER A 37 3.78 -14.28 1.89
C SER A 37 4.92 -13.84 2.82
N GLU A 38 6.14 -13.59 2.30
CA GLU A 38 7.32 -13.34 3.15
C GLU A 38 7.82 -11.89 3.17
N LEU A 39 7.23 -10.96 2.42
CA LEU A 39 7.71 -9.57 2.43
C LEU A 39 7.33 -8.90 3.76
N ASP A 40 8.20 -8.94 4.76
CA ASP A 40 7.98 -8.24 6.02
C ASP A 40 7.95 -6.72 5.84
N LEU A 41 7.48 -6.00 6.87
CA LEU A 41 7.25 -4.56 6.78
C LEU A 41 8.54 -3.75 6.68
N ASP A 42 9.64 -4.21 7.30
CA ASP A 42 10.95 -3.55 7.21
C ASP A 42 11.54 -3.72 5.81
N ASP A 43 11.40 -4.92 5.23
CA ASP A 43 11.82 -5.27 3.88
C ASP A 43 10.98 -4.55 2.82
N PHE A 44 9.66 -4.41 3.03
CA PHE A 44 8.80 -3.57 2.20
C PHE A 44 9.29 -2.12 2.21
N SER A 45 9.49 -1.54 3.41
CA SER A 45 9.95 -0.16 3.56
C SER A 45 11.29 0.09 2.86
N ARG A 46 12.26 -0.82 3.04
CA ARG A 46 13.56 -0.77 2.36
C ARG A 46 13.40 -0.87 0.84
N SER A 47 12.71 -1.89 0.36
CA SER A 47 12.53 -2.15 -1.08
C SER A 47 11.79 -1.01 -1.78
N PHE A 48 10.81 -0.41 -1.11
CA PHE A 48 10.06 0.74 -1.62
C PHE A 48 10.95 1.99 -1.69
N SER A 49 11.77 2.23 -0.65
CA SER A 49 12.73 3.34 -0.62
C SER A 49 13.80 3.21 -1.70
N GLU A 50 14.31 2.00 -1.92
CA GLU A 50 15.25 1.68 -3.00
C GLU A 50 14.64 1.96 -4.37
N ALA A 51 13.42 1.47 -4.63
CA ALA A 51 12.73 1.70 -5.89
C ALA A 51 12.51 3.20 -6.16
N PHE A 52 12.10 3.96 -5.14
CA PHE A 52 11.93 5.41 -5.25
C PHE A 52 13.26 6.12 -5.57
N CYS A 53 14.32 5.88 -4.81
CA CYS A 53 15.60 6.55 -5.01
C CYS A 53 16.29 6.16 -6.32
N GLN A 54 16.28 4.87 -6.70
CA GLN A 54 16.81 4.42 -7.99
C GLN A 54 16.10 5.12 -9.15
N GLN A 55 14.78 5.22 -9.07
CA GLN A 55 13.98 5.86 -10.08
C GLN A 55 14.25 7.37 -10.16
N LEU A 56 14.34 8.03 -9.02
CA LEU A 56 14.69 9.45 -8.95
C LEU A 56 16.05 9.72 -9.63
N PHE A 57 17.08 8.94 -9.31
CA PHE A 57 18.41 9.14 -9.89
C PHE A 57 18.53 8.68 -11.35
N ARG A 58 17.69 7.74 -11.78
CA ARG A 58 17.58 7.31 -13.18
C ARG A 58 16.89 8.35 -14.05
N CYS A 59 15.85 9.00 -13.54
CA CYS A 59 14.91 9.76 -14.36
C CYS A 59 15.06 11.28 -14.27
N CYS A 60 15.80 11.80 -13.28
CA CYS A 60 15.81 13.23 -12.97
C CYS A 60 17.18 13.87 -13.16
N GLN A 61 17.20 15.10 -13.63
CA GLN A 61 18.44 15.87 -13.71
C GLN A 61 18.95 16.23 -12.31
N PRO A 62 20.27 16.37 -12.09
CA PRO A 62 20.84 16.65 -10.76
C PRO A 62 20.25 17.88 -10.05
N ASN A 63 19.92 18.95 -10.80
CA ASN A 63 19.28 20.14 -10.24
C ASN A 63 17.86 19.86 -9.73
N GLU A 64 17.10 19.01 -10.42
CA GLU A 64 15.74 18.64 -10.02
C GLU A 64 15.76 17.77 -8.76
N ILE A 65 16.73 16.85 -8.65
CA ILE A 65 16.95 16.06 -7.43
C ILE A 65 17.28 16.97 -6.25
N ALA A 66 18.11 17.99 -6.47
CA ALA A 66 18.46 18.98 -5.45
C ALA A 66 17.24 19.83 -5.03
N ASP A 67 16.35 20.19 -5.95
CA ASP A 67 15.11 20.90 -5.61
C ASP A 67 14.15 20.05 -4.76
N ILE A 68 14.16 18.72 -4.97
CA ILE A 68 13.29 17.79 -4.24
C ILE A 68 13.81 17.51 -2.82
N GLY A 69 15.10 17.17 -2.68
CA GLY A 69 15.65 16.67 -1.42
C GLY A 69 16.83 17.45 -0.86
N GLY A 70 17.34 18.44 -1.59
CA GLY A 70 18.56 19.17 -1.24
C GLY A 70 19.74 18.23 -1.00
N SER A 71 20.54 18.54 0.02
CA SER A 71 21.69 17.71 0.41
C SER A 71 21.32 16.30 0.87
N ARG A 72 20.05 16.04 1.22
CA ARG A 72 19.62 14.70 1.62
C ARG A 72 19.61 13.75 0.42
N PHE A 73 19.42 14.28 -0.79
CA PHE A 73 19.42 13.52 -2.05
C PHE A 73 20.65 13.88 -2.91
N ALA A 74 21.81 14.11 -2.28
CA ALA A 74 23.06 14.37 -3.00
C ALA A 74 23.51 13.15 -3.84
N ASP A 75 23.25 11.95 -3.35
CA ASP A 75 23.49 10.69 -4.04
C ASP A 75 22.40 9.66 -3.71
N GLU A 76 22.33 8.57 -4.47
CA GLU A 76 21.32 7.53 -4.27
C GLU A 76 21.38 6.93 -2.86
N LYS A 77 22.59 6.79 -2.31
CA LYS A 77 22.82 6.23 -0.98
C LYS A 77 22.30 7.19 0.11
N SER A 78 22.46 8.50 -0.05
CA SER A 78 21.95 9.51 0.87
C SER A 78 20.43 9.61 0.80
N CYS A 79 19.87 9.52 -0.42
CA CYS A 79 18.44 9.42 -0.65
C CYS A 79 17.85 8.22 0.10
N LEU A 80 18.43 7.03 -0.10
CA LEU A 80 17.95 5.80 0.52
C LEU A 80 17.96 5.92 2.05
N ARG A 81 19.08 6.35 2.64
CA ARG A 81 19.18 6.52 4.10
C ARG A 81 18.15 7.50 4.64
N HIS A 82 17.92 8.62 3.95
CA HIS A 82 16.94 9.61 4.40
C HIS A 82 15.53 9.04 4.33
N HIS A 83 15.19 8.42 3.19
CA HIS A 83 13.86 7.91 2.93
C HIS A 83 13.51 6.73 3.84
N GLU A 84 14.42 5.79 4.06
CA GLU A 84 14.25 4.71 5.03
C GLU A 84 14.02 5.25 6.46
N GLY A 85 14.67 6.34 6.82
CA GLY A 85 14.44 7.01 8.11
C GLY A 85 13.01 7.50 8.25
N LEU A 86 12.48 8.15 7.20
CA LEU A 86 11.11 8.64 7.16
C LEU A 86 10.10 7.49 7.19
N THR A 87 10.25 6.49 6.32
CA THR A 87 9.33 5.34 6.28
C THR A 87 9.39 4.55 7.58
N ARG A 88 10.57 4.38 8.19
CA ARG A 88 10.67 3.74 9.50
C ARG A 88 9.88 4.50 10.57
N GLN A 89 10.05 5.82 10.65
CA GLN A 89 9.42 6.65 11.67
C GLN A 89 7.90 6.77 11.48
N TYR A 90 7.44 6.99 10.25
CA TYR A 90 6.06 7.37 9.97
C TYR A 90 5.18 6.24 9.46
N LEU A 91 5.76 5.14 8.96
CA LEU A 91 5.02 3.98 8.44
C LEU A 91 5.28 2.73 9.29
N VAL A 92 6.54 2.29 9.39
CA VAL A 92 6.88 1.00 10.00
C VAL A 92 6.58 0.98 11.49
N GLN A 93 7.11 1.92 12.27
CA GLN A 93 6.94 1.94 13.72
C GLN A 93 5.48 2.06 14.17
N PRO A 94 4.64 2.95 13.58
CA PRO A 94 3.22 3.02 13.93
C PRO A 94 2.46 1.73 13.63
N ILE A 95 2.72 1.10 12.48
CA ILE A 95 2.06 -0.16 12.10
C ILE A 95 2.53 -1.31 13.00
N GLN A 96 3.85 -1.44 13.27
CA GLN A 96 4.38 -2.46 14.19
C GLN A 96 3.76 -2.33 15.58
N ARG A 97 3.60 -1.11 16.10
CA ARG A 97 2.92 -0.87 17.38
C ARG A 97 1.45 -1.28 17.33
N ALA A 98 0.73 -0.92 16.27
CA ALA A 98 -0.67 -1.33 16.11
C ALA A 98 -0.82 -2.86 16.02
N ILE A 99 0.09 -3.55 15.34
CA ILE A 99 0.09 -5.03 15.26
C ILE A 99 0.40 -5.66 16.62
N ALA A 100 1.42 -5.17 17.32
CA ALA A 100 1.80 -5.67 18.64
C ALA A 100 0.66 -5.53 19.67
N GLU A 101 -0.17 -4.49 19.54
CA GLU A 101 -1.34 -4.25 20.38
C GLU A 101 -2.62 -4.93 19.85
N GLY A 102 -2.53 -5.72 18.78
CA GLY A 102 -3.66 -6.43 18.17
C GLY A 102 -4.70 -5.52 17.50
N ARG A 103 -4.32 -4.28 17.17
CA ARG A 103 -5.18 -3.24 16.56
C ARG A 103 -5.11 -3.21 15.03
N ALA A 104 -4.10 -3.83 14.43
CA ALA A 104 -3.95 -3.90 12.99
C ALA A 104 -3.34 -5.24 12.56
N ARG A 105 -3.47 -5.56 11.28
CA ARG A 105 -2.84 -6.71 10.62
C ARG A 105 -2.06 -6.24 9.41
N TYR A 106 -0.83 -6.72 9.26
CA TYR A 106 -0.03 -6.48 8.06
C TYR A 106 -0.45 -7.42 6.93
N ARG A 107 -0.43 -6.91 5.69
CA ARG A 107 -0.88 -7.61 4.48
C ARG A 107 0.29 -7.75 3.49
N PRO A 108 1.14 -8.78 3.62
CA PRO A 108 2.33 -8.94 2.78
C PRO A 108 1.97 -9.11 1.29
N ASP A 109 0.82 -9.72 1.00
CA ASP A 109 0.25 -9.85 -0.34
C ASP A 109 0.04 -8.48 -1.01
N ARG A 110 -0.51 -7.53 -0.25
CA ARG A 110 -0.78 -6.16 -0.70
C ARG A 110 0.50 -5.32 -0.77
N ALA A 111 1.42 -5.53 0.16
CA ALA A 111 2.74 -4.91 0.13
C ALA A 111 3.54 -5.31 -1.12
N ALA A 112 3.53 -6.61 -1.47
CA ALA A 112 4.14 -7.10 -2.69
C ALA A 112 3.49 -6.51 -3.95
N ALA A 113 2.16 -6.39 -3.98
CA ALA A 113 1.44 -5.75 -5.08
C ALA A 113 1.78 -4.26 -5.22
N CYS A 114 1.85 -3.54 -4.09
CA CYS A 114 2.29 -2.14 -4.05
C CYS A 114 3.73 -1.98 -4.58
N LEU A 115 4.65 -2.84 -4.16
CA LEU A 115 6.03 -2.82 -4.64
C LEU A 115 6.15 -3.20 -6.13
N ALA A 116 5.27 -4.08 -6.63
CA ALA A 116 5.22 -4.44 -8.04
C ALA A 116 4.70 -3.28 -8.90
N LEU A 117 3.66 -2.57 -8.46
CA LEU A 117 3.30 -1.27 -9.02
C LEU A 117 4.52 -0.35 -8.95
N ALA A 118 5.28 -0.44 -7.86
CA ALA A 118 6.38 0.45 -7.62
C ALA A 118 7.55 0.39 -8.62
N ARG A 119 7.73 -0.80 -9.18
CA ARG A 119 8.81 -1.08 -10.11
C ARG A 119 8.33 -1.02 -11.56
N LYS A 120 7.02 -0.92 -11.80
CA LYS A 120 6.44 -1.07 -13.13
C LYS A 120 6.59 0.18 -13.98
N ASP A 121 6.44 1.38 -13.41
CA ASP A 121 6.48 2.57 -14.27
C ASP A 121 7.91 3.07 -14.51
N GLY A 122 8.18 3.45 -15.75
CA GLY A 122 9.40 4.17 -16.13
C GLY A 122 9.39 5.60 -15.61
N CYS A 123 10.24 6.45 -16.18
CA CYS A 123 10.41 7.86 -15.78
C CYS A 123 9.16 8.73 -15.86
N GLY A 124 8.03 8.16 -16.32
CA GLY A 124 6.76 8.85 -16.47
C GLY A 124 5.87 8.99 -15.23
N GLY A 125 6.06 8.19 -14.17
CA GLY A 125 5.05 8.03 -13.11
C GLY A 125 5.47 8.26 -11.65
N TRP A 126 6.77 8.37 -11.34
CA TRP A 126 7.27 8.00 -10.00
C TRP A 126 7.76 9.12 -9.08
N THR A 127 7.65 10.36 -9.51
CA THR A 127 8.28 11.46 -8.76
C THR A 127 7.40 11.98 -7.62
N ASP A 128 6.15 11.51 -7.52
CA ASP A 128 5.27 11.77 -6.38
C ASP A 128 4.95 10.49 -5.62
N MET A 129 5.49 10.42 -4.40
CA MET A 129 5.24 9.32 -3.48
C MET A 129 3.79 9.24 -3.01
N ASN A 130 3.09 10.37 -2.89
CA ASN A 130 1.72 10.37 -2.38
C ASN A 130 0.81 9.64 -3.38
N ALA A 131 0.91 9.96 -4.67
CA ALA A 131 0.19 9.25 -5.73
C ALA A 131 0.48 7.74 -5.74
N ILE A 132 1.72 7.33 -5.44
CA ILE A 132 2.09 5.92 -5.34
C ILE A 132 1.39 5.25 -4.16
N PHE A 133 1.50 5.84 -2.96
CA PHE A 133 0.84 5.27 -1.78
C PHE A 133 -0.69 5.26 -1.93
N GLU A 134 -1.27 6.26 -2.58
CA GLU A 134 -2.70 6.29 -2.93
C GLU A 134 -3.09 5.22 -3.96
N SER A 135 -2.17 4.79 -4.82
CA SER A 135 -2.41 3.74 -5.82
C SER A 135 -2.13 2.34 -5.26
N CYS A 136 -1.39 2.25 -4.17
CA CYS A 136 -1.11 1.00 -3.49
C CYS A 136 -2.36 0.46 -2.77
N PRO A 137 -2.62 -0.85 -2.83
CA PRO A 137 -3.56 -1.47 -1.91
C PRO A 137 -3.09 -1.24 -0.47
N ASP A 138 -4.03 -1.03 0.46
CA ASP A 138 -3.72 -0.82 1.88
C ASP A 138 -2.89 -1.99 2.42
N ILE A 139 -1.60 -1.75 2.69
CA ILE A 139 -0.63 -2.77 3.16
C ILE A 139 -0.89 -3.22 4.61
N PHE A 140 -1.88 -2.62 5.26
CA PHE A 140 -2.37 -2.99 6.58
C PHE A 140 -3.90 -3.00 6.57
N GLU A 141 -4.47 -3.66 7.57
CA GLU A 141 -5.91 -3.76 7.78
C GLU A 141 -6.19 -3.55 9.26
N GLY A 142 -7.01 -2.55 9.60
CA GLY A 142 -7.42 -2.31 10.97
C GLY A 142 -8.25 -3.46 11.52
N ALA A 143 -7.98 -3.84 12.76
CA ALA A 143 -8.61 -4.98 13.41
C ALA A 143 -9.87 -4.60 14.22
N ARG A 144 -10.12 -3.30 14.44
CA ARG A 144 -11.32 -2.83 15.15
C ARG A 144 -12.52 -2.83 14.22
N ALA A 145 -13.68 -3.21 14.74
CA ALA A 145 -14.93 -3.12 14.00
C ALA A 145 -15.45 -1.68 13.98
N ALA A 146 -16.42 -1.42 13.10
CA ALA A 146 -17.17 -0.16 13.10
C ALA A 146 -17.81 0.08 14.48
N GLY A 147 -17.67 1.30 14.99
CA GLY A 147 -18.17 1.70 16.31
C GLY A 147 -17.30 1.30 17.50
N GLU A 148 -16.21 0.53 17.30
CA GLU A 148 -15.29 0.19 18.38
C GLU A 148 -14.29 1.31 18.68
N ALA A 149 -13.75 1.28 19.91
CA ALA A 149 -12.72 2.21 20.34
C ALA A 149 -11.44 2.08 19.51
N CYS A 150 -10.88 3.22 19.13
CA CYS A 150 -9.68 3.32 18.31
C CYS A 150 -8.69 4.33 18.90
N HIS A 151 -7.41 4.13 18.62
CA HIS A 151 -6.35 5.05 18.97
C HIS A 151 -5.96 5.93 17.78
N SER A 152 -5.87 5.31 16.60
CA SER A 152 -5.44 5.93 15.34
C SER A 152 -6.26 5.41 14.16
N ALA A 153 -6.09 6.04 12.99
CA ALA A 153 -6.73 5.57 11.76
C ALA A 153 -6.34 4.12 11.38
N LEU A 154 -5.15 3.67 11.79
CA LEU A 154 -4.65 2.31 11.51
C LEU A 154 -5.47 1.20 12.18
N ASP A 155 -6.26 1.56 13.19
CA ASP A 155 -7.05 0.64 13.98
C ASP A 155 -8.34 0.24 13.26
N CYS A 156 -8.82 1.14 12.41
CA CYS A 156 -10.13 1.07 11.79
C CYS A 156 -10.08 0.33 10.45
N PRO A 157 -11.18 -0.33 10.05
CA PRO A 157 -11.24 -1.00 8.77
C PRO A 157 -11.25 0.04 7.64
N ALA A 158 -11.07 -0.42 6.40
CA ALA A 158 -11.18 0.45 5.24
C ALA A 158 -12.49 1.25 5.25
N GLU A 159 -12.45 2.46 4.67
CA GLU A 159 -13.58 3.39 4.64
C GLU A 159 -14.13 3.80 6.03
N HIS A 160 -13.27 3.75 7.06
CA HIS A 160 -13.55 4.27 8.40
C HIS A 160 -12.41 5.17 8.88
N ALA A 161 -12.75 6.16 9.70
CA ALA A 161 -11.79 7.03 10.37
C ALA A 161 -11.91 6.88 11.89
N CYS A 162 -10.78 7.03 12.58
CA CYS A 162 -10.76 7.08 14.04
C CYS A 162 -11.06 8.48 14.54
N LEU A 163 -12.29 8.71 15.02
CA LEU A 163 -12.80 10.04 15.34
C LEU A 163 -13.29 10.13 16.77
N LYS A 164 -13.12 11.32 17.37
CA LYS A 164 -13.65 11.60 18.70
C LYS A 164 -15.18 11.58 18.66
N ASN A 165 -15.78 10.75 19.50
CA ASN A 165 -17.22 10.65 19.73
C ASN A 165 -17.45 10.70 21.25
N GLY A 166 -17.84 11.87 21.74
CA GLY A 166 -17.88 12.16 23.18
C GLY A 166 -16.48 12.13 23.82
N GLU A 167 -16.31 11.31 24.85
CA GLU A 167 -15.04 11.15 25.58
C GLU A 167 -14.11 10.10 24.94
N GLN A 168 -14.62 9.30 24.01
CA GLN A 168 -13.87 8.22 23.37
C GLN A 168 -13.56 8.57 21.91
N LYS A 169 -12.64 7.81 21.30
CA LYS A 169 -12.48 7.80 19.84
C LYS A 169 -12.99 6.47 19.31
N LEU A 170 -13.83 6.51 18.28
CA LEU A 170 -14.45 5.34 17.69
C LEU A 170 -14.13 5.24 16.18
N CYS A 171 -14.16 4.04 15.64
CA CYS A 171 -14.12 3.82 14.20
C CYS A 171 -15.46 4.19 13.56
N VAL A 172 -15.51 5.35 12.92
CA VAL A 172 -16.72 5.90 12.30
C VAL A 172 -16.59 5.79 10.78
N ALA A 173 -17.65 5.34 10.11
CA ALA A 173 -17.67 5.22 8.67
C ALA A 173 -17.46 6.57 7.97
N LEU A 174 -16.74 6.57 6.86
CA LEU A 174 -16.61 7.74 5.99
C LEU A 174 -17.94 8.06 5.29
N LEU A 175 -18.15 9.35 5.02
CA LEU A 175 -19.39 9.87 4.43
C LEU A 175 -19.50 9.49 2.95
N ALA A 176 -20.65 8.92 2.58
CA ALA A 176 -20.97 8.61 1.18
C ALA A 176 -21.14 9.90 0.33
N SER A 177 -21.16 9.76 -0.99
CA SER A 177 -21.47 10.86 -1.90
C SER A 177 -22.80 11.53 -1.55
N ASP A 178 -22.86 12.84 -1.78
CA ASP A 178 -23.96 13.76 -1.44
C ASP A 178 -24.28 13.92 0.06
N ALA A 179 -23.61 13.17 0.94
CA ALA A 179 -23.77 13.33 2.38
C ALA A 179 -23.24 14.71 2.84
N PRO A 180 -23.89 15.33 3.84
CA PRO A 180 -23.43 16.59 4.38
C PRO A 180 -22.07 16.41 5.08
N CYS A 181 -21.14 17.33 4.83
CA CYS A 181 -19.78 17.25 5.35
C CYS A 181 -19.30 18.64 5.78
N ARG A 182 -18.18 18.67 6.52
CA ARG A 182 -17.46 19.90 6.87
C ARG A 182 -15.96 19.66 6.73
N PRO A 183 -15.20 20.53 6.02
CA PRO A 183 -13.77 20.30 5.76
C PRO A 183 -12.94 20.06 7.02
N ASP A 184 -13.26 20.78 8.11
CA ASP A 184 -12.53 20.71 9.38
C ASP A 184 -13.15 19.79 10.43
N GLN A 185 -14.18 19.01 10.07
CA GLN A 185 -14.86 18.10 11.01
C GLN A 185 -15.01 16.71 10.41
N GLY A 186 -14.71 15.69 11.20
CA GLY A 186 -14.94 14.30 10.81
C GLY A 186 -16.41 13.88 11.01
N PRO A 187 -16.84 12.78 10.37
CA PRO A 187 -16.08 11.99 9.40
C PRO A 187 -15.88 12.70 8.07
N GLY A 188 -14.72 12.45 7.45
CA GLY A 188 -14.45 12.89 6.09
C GLY A 188 -15.28 12.08 5.07
N CYS A 189 -15.26 12.51 3.82
CA CYS A 189 -15.84 11.78 2.72
C CYS A 189 -15.08 10.48 2.43
N ARG A 190 -15.75 9.52 1.78
CA ARG A 190 -15.11 8.31 1.23
C ARG A 190 -13.93 8.65 0.34
N THR A 191 -13.03 7.70 0.15
CA THR A 191 -11.73 7.95 -0.51
C THR A 191 -11.84 8.42 -1.97
N ASP A 192 -12.97 8.19 -2.63
CA ASP A 192 -13.31 8.63 -3.99
C ASP A 192 -14.05 9.98 -4.05
N ALA A 193 -14.34 10.59 -2.91
CA ALA A 193 -15.04 11.86 -2.77
C ALA A 193 -14.21 12.89 -1.97
N PHE A 194 -14.65 14.14 -2.02
CA PHE A 194 -14.10 15.25 -1.25
C PHE A 194 -15.23 16.09 -0.66
N CYS A 195 -14.96 16.79 0.45
CA CYS A 195 -15.93 17.69 1.04
C CYS A 195 -15.87 19.04 0.33
N ASP A 196 -16.91 19.38 -0.43
CA ASP A 196 -16.99 20.67 -1.12
C ASP A 196 -17.40 21.77 -0.13
N GLU A 197 -16.57 22.81 -0.02
CA GLU A 197 -16.75 23.87 0.98
C GLU A 197 -18.00 24.71 0.73
N GLU A 198 -18.41 24.85 -0.53
CA GLU A 198 -19.52 25.70 -0.95
C GLU A 198 -20.87 25.02 -0.73
N SER A 199 -21.00 23.78 -1.19
CA SER A 199 -22.23 22.99 -1.02
C SER A 199 -22.29 22.25 0.32
N GLN A 200 -21.18 22.15 1.05
CA GLN A 200 -21.03 21.36 2.28
C GLN A 200 -21.46 19.89 2.10
N LYS A 201 -21.12 19.32 0.94
CA LYS A 201 -21.45 17.94 0.58
C LYS A 201 -20.25 17.18 0.05
N CYS A 202 -20.29 15.87 0.23
CA CYS A 202 -19.32 14.97 -0.37
C CYS A 202 -19.55 14.84 -1.87
N LEU A 203 -18.71 15.46 -2.69
CA LEU A 203 -18.79 15.38 -4.14
C LEU A 203 -17.72 14.41 -4.70
N PRO A 204 -17.97 13.77 -5.86
CA PRO A 204 -16.95 12.97 -6.52
C PRO A 204 -15.70 13.80 -6.81
N ARG A 205 -14.53 13.18 -6.66
CA ARG A 205 -13.27 13.83 -7.02
C ARG A 205 -13.22 14.24 -8.49
N LYS A 206 -12.66 15.42 -8.72
CA LYS A 206 -12.64 16.12 -10.01
C LYS A 206 -11.59 15.57 -10.96
N ALA A 207 -11.97 15.37 -12.21
CA ALA A 207 -11.09 14.88 -13.27
C ALA A 207 -10.08 15.95 -13.71
N ALA A 208 -9.04 15.51 -14.44
CA ALA A 208 -8.04 16.40 -15.02
C ALA A 208 -8.68 17.55 -15.84
N GLY A 209 -8.12 18.75 -15.72
CA GLY A 209 -8.60 19.99 -16.31
C GLY A 209 -9.71 20.69 -15.51
N SER A 210 -10.39 20.00 -14.59
CA SER A 210 -11.48 20.59 -13.80
C SER A 210 -10.99 21.68 -12.84
N PRO A 211 -11.78 22.73 -12.55
CA PRO A 211 -11.40 23.77 -11.61
C PRO A 211 -11.39 23.26 -10.17
N CYS A 212 -10.39 23.66 -9.39
CA CYS A 212 -10.21 23.24 -8.00
C CYS A 212 -9.73 24.39 -7.11
N ARG A 213 -9.92 24.26 -5.79
CA ARG A 213 -9.43 25.21 -4.77
C ARG A 213 -8.40 24.56 -3.83
N GLY A 214 -8.45 23.25 -3.61
CA GLY A 214 -7.54 22.51 -2.73
C GLY A 214 -7.11 21.14 -3.25
N TYR A 215 -6.05 20.59 -2.66
CA TYR A 215 -5.43 19.31 -3.05
C TYR A 215 -6.39 18.11 -2.97
N GLY A 216 -7.34 18.14 -2.05
CA GLY A 216 -8.29 17.05 -1.83
C GLY A 216 -9.39 16.92 -2.87
N GLU A 217 -9.55 17.88 -3.78
CA GLU A 217 -10.68 17.90 -4.71
C GLU A 217 -10.47 17.04 -5.95
N CYS A 218 -9.22 16.78 -6.33
CA CYS A 218 -8.90 16.13 -7.58
C CYS A 218 -8.87 14.59 -7.43
N GLN A 219 -9.05 13.88 -8.54
CA GLN A 219 -8.89 12.42 -8.61
C GLN A 219 -7.47 12.01 -8.21
N ARG A 220 -7.30 10.75 -7.77
CA ARG A 220 -6.00 10.21 -7.37
C ARG A 220 -4.94 10.44 -8.46
N GLY A 221 -3.74 10.83 -8.05
CA GLY A 221 -2.64 11.20 -8.96
C GLY A 221 -2.77 12.58 -9.62
N LEU A 222 -3.77 13.38 -9.26
CA LEU A 222 -3.90 14.76 -9.68
C LEU A 222 -3.76 15.71 -8.47
N VAL A 223 -3.14 16.86 -8.68
CA VAL A 223 -3.05 17.94 -7.69
C VAL A 223 -3.80 19.16 -8.17
N CYS A 224 -4.27 19.97 -7.22
CA CYS A 224 -4.82 21.26 -7.54
C CYS A 224 -3.71 22.27 -7.78
N GLU A 225 -3.38 22.53 -9.05
CA GLU A 225 -2.34 23.48 -9.43
C GLU A 225 -2.92 24.59 -10.31
N ARG A 226 -2.66 25.85 -9.92
CA ARG A 226 -3.19 27.04 -10.63
C ARG A 226 -4.70 26.93 -10.83
N GLN A 227 -5.40 26.51 -9.77
CA GLN A 227 -6.87 26.34 -9.73
C GLN A 227 -7.41 25.32 -10.75
N SER A 228 -6.60 24.37 -11.21
CA SER A 228 -7.02 23.31 -12.10
C SER A 228 -6.42 21.97 -11.66
N CYS A 229 -7.23 20.91 -11.69
CA CYS A 229 -6.77 19.55 -11.45
C CYS A 229 -5.82 19.15 -12.58
N ARG A 230 -4.55 19.01 -12.26
CA ARG A 230 -3.52 18.62 -13.21
C ARG A 230 -2.84 17.36 -12.70
N PRO A 231 -2.29 16.51 -13.58
CA PRO A 231 -1.31 15.54 -13.13
C PRO A 231 -0.31 16.28 -12.26
N GLU A 232 0.02 15.74 -11.09
CA GLU A 232 1.15 16.28 -10.34
C GLU A 232 2.31 16.38 -11.32
N ARG A 233 2.87 17.59 -11.47
CA ARG A 233 3.99 17.75 -12.39
C ARG A 233 4.98 16.68 -12.01
N ARG A 234 5.48 15.95 -13.00
CA ARG A 234 6.67 15.14 -12.78
C ARG A 234 7.65 16.07 -12.09
N ARG A 235 8.01 15.72 -10.86
CA ARG A 235 8.96 16.47 -10.04
C ARG A 235 10.32 16.56 -10.76
N CYS A 236 10.49 15.72 -11.78
CA CYS A 236 11.53 15.74 -12.79
C CYS A 236 10.91 16.05 -14.15
N LEU A 237 11.07 17.30 -14.59
CA LEU A 237 10.51 17.84 -15.81
C LEU A 237 11.31 17.42 -17.05
N HIS A 238 12.55 16.94 -16.84
CA HIS A 238 13.46 16.54 -17.90
C HIS A 238 13.96 15.12 -17.64
N ASP A 239 13.62 14.21 -18.55
CA ASP A 239 14.23 12.87 -18.55
C ASP A 239 15.75 12.99 -18.80
N ARG A 240 16.54 12.10 -18.20
CA ARG A 240 18.00 12.03 -18.42
C ARG A 240 18.38 11.45 -19.77
#